data_AF-A0A813W5A4-F1
#
_entry.id   AF-A0A813W5A4-F1
#
_cell.length_a   1.000
_cell.length_b   1.000
_cell.length_c   1.000
_cell.angle_alpha   90.00
_cell.angle_beta   90.00
_cell.angle_gamma   90.00
#
_symmetry.space_group_name_H-M   'P 1'
#
loop_
_entity.id
_entity.type
_entity.pdbx_description
1 polymer ?
#
loop_
_entity_poly.entity_id
_entity_poly.type
_entity_poly.pdbx_seq_one_letter_code
_entity_poly.pdbx_strand_id
1 'polypeptide(L)'
;MPFGFLKSLNCASSRSSEINKRTRKSQRRVKQKNTDTQNQPDVTQAVPNFSSFNPDSKQLERKFSIISGNEDISFWDIGNYKYTLTRCDNGHTLGAELAEMLSDRAKLEEEYAKSLKNWSKKWNNHLNKESTECEATKTGWKALLDIAEKSADVHLDMCKTLINRPVLKIKDWLKIRYEKSIINYKQTKEFENEFETAEKSWLVLNEKLRKYKKEYFDSIKDTKQSEETAKMAQSNPKYTLEQRSKLEEKVKRCKEEQERALKLYKDTLIELDLYKPRHIAKMTEVFEKTQNFEQERILFFKRTFSECQEILQNHHVNERFDEIFEEALQNINSVNPEDDLNWWSKHFGVETKPNWPVFEEYNQ
;
A
#
# COMPACT_ATOMS: atom_id res chain seq x y z
N MET A 1 -52.98 -43.54 44.31
CA MET A 1 -53.72 -44.81 44.14
C MET A 1 -55.22 -44.52 44.14
N PRO A 2 -56.06 -45.26 43.40
CA PRO A 2 -56.13 -45.43 41.94
C PRO A 2 -57.56 -45.07 41.42
N PHE A 3 -57.83 -44.88 40.13
CA PHE A 3 -58.38 -45.84 39.13
C PHE A 3 -58.72 -44.95 37.90
N GLY A 4 -58.45 -45.21 36.61
CA GLY A 4 -58.25 -46.44 35.85
C GLY A 4 -59.56 -46.85 35.18
N PHE A 5 -59.76 -46.59 33.87
CA PHE A 5 -60.49 -47.50 32.95
C PHE A 5 -60.33 -47.12 31.46
N LEU A 6 -59.80 -48.07 30.68
CA LEU A 6 -59.77 -48.12 29.21
C LEU A 6 -61.07 -48.73 28.68
N LYS A 7 -61.49 -48.35 27.45
CA LYS A 7 -62.20 -49.26 26.55
C LYS A 7 -62.01 -48.89 25.08
N SER A 8 -61.74 -49.93 24.30
CA SER A 8 -61.41 -50.01 22.88
C SER A 8 -62.63 -50.26 21.98
N LEU A 9 -62.46 -50.05 20.65
CA LEU A 9 -62.88 -50.86 19.47
C LEU A 9 -63.22 -49.92 18.28
N ASN A 10 -62.46 -49.86 17.19
CA ASN A 10 -62.30 -50.74 16.00
C ASN A 10 -63.49 -50.82 15.00
N CYS A 11 -63.23 -50.35 13.76
CA CYS A 11 -63.69 -50.81 12.43
C CYS A 11 -62.81 -50.08 11.38
N ALA A 12 -61.83 -50.68 10.68
CA ALA A 12 -61.90 -51.55 9.47
C ALA A 12 -62.80 -50.97 8.36
N SER A 13 -62.50 -50.92 7.05
CA SER A 13 -61.37 -51.24 6.15
C SER A 13 -61.73 -50.54 4.80
N SER A 14 -60.84 -50.06 3.92
CA SER A 14 -60.24 -50.83 2.82
C SER A 14 -59.82 -49.86 1.71
N ARG A 15 -58.54 -49.84 1.32
CA ARG A 15 -58.03 -49.90 -0.08
C ARG A 15 -56.54 -49.58 -0.11
N SER A 16 -55.77 -50.66 -0.16
CA SER A 16 -54.35 -50.72 -0.45
C SER A 16 -54.20 -51.10 -1.92
N SER A 17 -53.57 -50.27 -2.76
CA SER A 17 -52.89 -50.74 -4.00
C SER A 17 -52.12 -49.67 -4.82
N GLU A 18 -51.59 -48.57 -4.25
CA GLU A 18 -50.77 -47.63 -5.07
C GLU A 18 -49.48 -47.07 -4.44
N ILE A 19 -49.11 -47.46 -3.21
CA ILE A 19 -47.98 -46.82 -2.50
C ILE A 19 -46.63 -47.57 -2.65
N ASN A 20 -46.60 -48.75 -3.29
CA ASN A 20 -45.39 -49.59 -3.36
C ASN A 20 -44.53 -49.48 -4.64
N LYS A 21 -44.68 -48.42 -5.45
CA LYS A 21 -43.80 -48.16 -6.61
C LYS A 21 -42.99 -46.86 -6.56
N ARG A 22 -43.11 -46.03 -5.50
CA ARG A 22 -42.28 -44.82 -5.30
C ARG A 22 -41.13 -44.98 -4.30
N THR A 23 -41.13 -46.03 -3.49
CA THR A 23 -40.10 -46.28 -2.45
C THR A 23 -38.88 -47.08 -2.92
N ARG A 24 -38.84 -47.57 -4.17
CA ARG A 24 -37.63 -48.22 -4.75
C ARG A 24 -36.80 -47.32 -5.68
N LYS A 25 -37.26 -46.10 -5.99
CA LYS A 25 -36.49 -45.08 -6.75
C LYS A 25 -35.71 -44.10 -5.86
N SER A 26 -36.03 -44.05 -4.56
CA SER A 26 -35.36 -43.19 -3.58
C SER A 26 -34.11 -43.83 -2.95
N GLN A 27 -34.04 -45.16 -2.83
CA GLN A 27 -32.88 -45.86 -2.23
C GLN A 27 -31.73 -46.19 -3.20
N ARG A 28 -31.86 -45.92 -4.51
CA ARG A 28 -30.77 -46.07 -5.50
C ARG A 28 -30.05 -44.76 -5.85
N ARG A 29 -30.52 -43.60 -5.35
CA ARG A 29 -29.83 -42.31 -5.49
C ARG A 29 -28.95 -41.93 -4.29
N VAL A 30 -28.91 -42.77 -3.25
CA VAL A 30 -28.17 -42.55 -1.99
C VAL A 30 -26.88 -43.39 -1.92
N LYS A 31 -26.43 -44.01 -3.03
CA LYS A 31 -25.18 -44.79 -3.07
C LYS A 31 -24.18 -44.37 -4.17
N GLN A 32 -24.32 -43.19 -4.75
CA GLN A 32 -23.35 -42.66 -5.72
C GLN A 32 -23.28 -41.14 -5.64
N LYS A 33 -22.57 -40.65 -4.62
CA LYS A 33 -21.78 -39.41 -4.58
C LYS A 33 -21.20 -39.28 -3.16
N ASN A 34 -20.17 -40.11 -2.89
CA ASN A 34 -19.19 -39.84 -1.85
C ASN A 34 -17.99 -39.18 -2.55
N THR A 35 -18.05 -37.86 -2.65
CA THR A 35 -16.88 -36.97 -2.69
C THR A 35 -17.34 -35.67 -2.06
N ASP A 36 -16.46 -35.08 -1.25
CA ASP A 36 -16.52 -33.71 -0.70
C ASP A 36 -17.12 -33.56 0.71
N THR A 37 -16.22 -33.80 1.68
CA THR A 37 -15.79 -32.92 2.78
C THR A 37 -16.86 -32.20 3.62
N GLN A 38 -16.99 -32.66 4.87
CA GLN A 38 -17.65 -31.96 5.97
C GLN A 38 -16.79 -30.78 6.48
N ASN A 39 -17.41 -29.61 6.61
CA ASN A 39 -16.90 -28.45 7.34
C ASN A 39 -17.50 -28.41 8.77
N GLN A 40 -16.63 -28.37 9.78
CA GLN A 40 -16.87 -27.73 11.07
C GLN A 40 -15.90 -26.52 11.16
N PRO A 41 -16.29 -25.35 11.69
CA PRO A 41 -15.41 -24.18 11.73
C PRO A 41 -14.43 -24.30 12.91
N ASP A 42 -13.16 -24.51 12.59
CA ASP A 42 -12.05 -24.40 13.56
C ASP A 42 -11.60 -22.94 13.68
N VAL A 43 -11.57 -22.45 14.91
CA VAL A 43 -11.21 -21.09 15.29
C VAL A 43 -9.69 -21.03 15.46
N THR A 44 -8.97 -21.00 14.34
CA THR A 44 -7.60 -20.49 14.27
C THR A 44 -7.37 -19.91 12.88
N GLN A 45 -7.78 -18.66 12.66
CA GLN A 45 -7.27 -17.91 11.50
C GLN A 45 -5.78 -17.63 11.75
N ALA A 46 -4.94 -18.47 11.15
CA ALA A 46 -3.54 -18.17 10.96
C ALA A 46 -3.43 -16.80 10.29
N VAL A 47 -2.71 -15.88 10.93
CA VAL A 47 -2.27 -14.63 10.32
C VAL A 47 -1.65 -14.96 8.96
N PRO A 48 -2.05 -14.29 7.85
CA PRO A 48 -1.44 -14.54 6.56
C PRO A 48 0.07 -14.39 6.68
N ASN A 49 0.81 -15.43 6.26
CA ASN A 49 2.26 -15.35 6.17
C ASN A 49 2.62 -14.38 5.03
N PHE A 50 2.89 -13.12 5.37
CA PHE A 50 3.31 -12.09 4.43
C PHE A 50 4.72 -12.32 3.84
N SER A 51 5.39 -13.44 4.13
CA SER A 51 6.73 -13.75 3.60
C SER A 51 6.77 -14.04 2.09
N SER A 52 5.64 -14.09 1.40
CA SER A 52 5.58 -14.26 -0.07
C SER A 52 5.30 -12.98 -0.84
N PHE A 53 5.12 -11.84 -0.16
CA PHE A 53 5.11 -10.56 -0.84
C PHE A 53 6.58 -10.15 -1.07
N ASN A 54 7.12 -10.50 -2.23
CA ASN A 54 8.34 -9.90 -2.73
C ASN A 54 7.92 -8.76 -3.67
N PRO A 55 7.74 -7.52 -3.18
CA PRO A 55 7.38 -6.40 -4.04
C PRO A 55 8.56 -6.14 -4.96
N ASP A 56 8.48 -6.70 -6.17
CA ASP A 56 9.41 -6.61 -7.30
C ASP A 56 10.76 -5.96 -6.90
N SER A 57 11.55 -6.67 -6.05
CA SER A 57 12.81 -6.11 -5.53
C SER A 57 13.71 -5.65 -6.68
N LYS A 58 13.57 -6.34 -7.82
CA LYS A 58 14.17 -6.04 -9.11
C LYS A 58 13.82 -4.67 -9.68
N GLN A 59 12.68 -4.06 -9.39
CA GLN A 59 12.36 -2.69 -9.82
C GLN A 59 13.03 -1.64 -8.94
N LEU A 60 13.07 -1.85 -7.63
CA LEU A 60 13.81 -0.98 -6.70
C LEU A 60 15.31 -1.09 -6.95
N GLU A 61 15.84 -2.31 -7.07
CA GLU A 61 17.20 -2.61 -7.47
C GLU A 61 17.51 -1.99 -8.84
N ARG A 62 16.63 -2.12 -9.84
CA ARG A 62 16.80 -1.43 -11.14
C ARG A 62 16.81 0.08 -11.01
N LYS A 63 15.92 0.69 -10.22
CA LYS A 63 15.90 2.15 -10.02
C LYS A 63 17.21 2.64 -9.41
N PHE A 64 17.69 1.99 -8.36
CA PHE A 64 18.97 2.35 -7.74
C PHE A 64 20.18 2.01 -8.64
N SER A 65 20.14 0.90 -9.37
CA SER A 65 21.16 0.52 -10.37
C SER A 65 21.25 1.53 -11.52
N ILE A 66 20.12 1.99 -12.06
CA ILE A 66 20.06 3.05 -13.08
C ILE A 66 20.67 4.36 -12.54
N ILE A 67 20.40 4.71 -11.28
CA ILE A 67 21.02 5.90 -10.65
C ILE A 67 22.54 5.72 -10.55
N SER A 68 23.02 4.50 -10.32
CA SER A 68 24.45 4.19 -10.13
C SER A 68 25.26 3.97 -11.41
N GLY A 69 24.61 3.63 -12.52
CA GLY A 69 25.28 3.23 -13.76
C GLY A 69 26.02 1.87 -13.69
N ASN A 70 25.84 1.08 -12.62
CA ASN A 70 26.51 -0.22 -12.44
C ASN A 70 25.53 -1.27 -11.86
N GLU A 71 25.75 -2.56 -12.15
CA GLU A 71 24.87 -3.64 -11.66
C GLU A 71 25.14 -4.02 -10.20
N ASP A 72 26.36 -3.79 -9.68
CA ASP A 72 26.74 -4.13 -8.30
C ASP A 72 27.03 -2.86 -7.47
N ILE A 73 26.02 -2.36 -6.74
CA ILE A 73 26.18 -1.24 -5.81
C ILE A 73 26.66 -1.75 -4.45
N SER A 74 27.91 -1.45 -4.10
CA SER A 74 28.43 -1.69 -2.74
C SER A 74 28.29 -0.44 -1.88
N PHE A 75 27.69 -0.56 -0.70
CA PHE A 75 27.65 0.51 0.30
C PHE A 75 29.05 0.99 0.73
N TRP A 76 30.03 0.09 0.71
CA TRP A 76 31.40 0.35 1.16
C TRP A 76 32.26 1.09 0.14
N ASP A 77 31.76 1.26 -1.09
CA ASP A 77 32.43 2.12 -2.05
C ASP A 77 32.23 3.58 -1.66
N ILE A 78 33.31 4.34 -1.81
CA ILE A 78 33.38 5.75 -1.40
C ILE A 78 32.19 6.53 -1.96
N GLY A 79 31.41 7.14 -1.06
CA GLY A 79 30.26 7.97 -1.41
C GLY A 79 28.95 7.22 -1.69
N ASN A 80 28.93 5.88 -1.72
CA ASN A 80 27.70 5.13 -1.99
C ASN A 80 26.71 5.12 -0.80
N TYR A 81 27.10 5.59 0.39
CA TYR A 81 26.14 5.85 1.47
C TYR A 81 25.03 6.84 1.06
N LYS A 82 25.23 7.63 -0.01
CA LYS A 82 24.23 8.56 -0.55
C LYS A 82 22.91 7.87 -0.94
N TYR A 83 22.90 6.60 -1.33
CA TYR A 83 21.66 5.86 -1.57
C TYR A 83 20.80 5.73 -0.31
N THR A 84 21.43 5.59 0.85
CA THR A 84 20.77 5.58 2.15
C THR A 84 20.14 6.93 2.46
N LEU A 85 20.83 8.04 2.13
CA LEU A 85 20.30 9.40 2.29
C LEU A 85 19.11 9.63 1.35
N THR A 86 19.21 9.20 0.09
CA THR A 86 18.09 9.25 -0.86
C THR A 86 16.86 8.49 -0.34
N ARG A 87 17.05 7.32 0.29
CA ARG A 87 15.92 6.60 0.94
C ARG A 87 15.27 7.44 2.04
N CYS A 88 16.06 8.13 2.86
CA CYS A 88 15.54 9.01 3.90
C CYS A 88 14.70 10.13 3.30
N ASP A 89 15.20 10.83 2.28
CA ASP A 89 14.47 11.93 1.63
C ASP A 89 13.18 11.46 0.94
N ASN A 90 13.24 10.32 0.24
CA ASN A 90 12.09 9.72 -0.43
C ASN A 90 10.97 9.34 0.56
N GLY A 91 11.30 9.11 1.83
CA GLY A 91 10.32 8.81 2.88
C GLY A 91 9.23 9.88 3.00
N HIS A 92 9.57 11.16 2.80
CA HIS A 92 8.60 12.25 2.78
C HIS A 92 7.65 12.15 1.57
N THR A 93 8.22 12.02 0.37
CA THR A 93 7.46 11.93 -0.88
C THR A 93 6.46 10.77 -0.83
N LEU A 94 6.92 9.59 -0.40
CA LEU A 94 6.07 8.41 -0.25
C LEU A 94 4.93 8.63 0.76
N GLY A 95 5.16 9.41 1.82
CA GLY A 95 4.11 9.79 2.75
C GLY A 95 3.10 10.75 2.14
N ALA A 96 3.56 11.72 1.35
CA ALA A 96 2.67 12.64 0.66
C ALA A 96 1.79 11.90 -0.37
N GLU A 97 2.39 10.99 -1.15
CA GLU A 97 1.69 10.11 -2.09
C GLU A 97 0.65 9.23 -1.36
N LEU A 98 0.99 8.69 -0.18
CA LEU A 98 0.04 7.94 0.63
C LEU A 98 -1.15 8.81 1.09
N ALA A 99 -0.89 10.05 1.54
CA ALA A 99 -1.94 10.97 1.94
C ALA A 99 -2.84 11.38 0.76
N GLU A 100 -2.26 11.52 -0.43
CA GLU A 100 -2.99 11.79 -1.67
C GLU A 100 -3.87 10.59 -2.05
N MET A 101 -3.32 9.38 -2.10
CA MET A 101 -4.07 8.15 -2.37
C MET A 101 -5.28 7.97 -1.45
N LEU A 102 -5.14 8.29 -0.16
CA LEU A 102 -6.24 8.25 0.82
C LEU A 102 -7.24 9.40 0.62
N SER A 103 -6.78 10.57 0.19
CA SER A 103 -7.65 11.70 -0.14
C SER A 103 -8.49 11.40 -1.39
N ASP A 104 -7.90 10.77 -2.41
CA ASP A 104 -8.61 10.30 -3.60
C ASP A 104 -9.70 9.29 -3.23
N ARG A 105 -9.38 8.35 -2.33
CA ARG A 105 -10.39 7.43 -1.82
C ARG A 105 -11.54 8.15 -1.12
N ALA A 106 -11.26 9.12 -0.26
CA ALA A 106 -12.31 9.89 0.41
C ALA A 106 -13.19 10.68 -0.58
N LYS A 107 -12.61 11.14 -1.69
CA LYS A 107 -13.34 11.83 -2.76
C LYS A 107 -14.33 10.91 -3.48
N LEU A 108 -13.99 9.64 -3.70
CA LEU A 108 -14.94 8.66 -4.28
C LEU A 108 -16.21 8.53 -3.41
N GLU A 109 -16.05 8.50 -2.09
CA GLU A 109 -17.18 8.44 -1.14
C GLU A 109 -18.03 9.72 -1.19
N GLU A 110 -17.38 10.87 -1.31
CA GLU A 110 -18.06 12.16 -1.44
C GLU A 110 -18.88 12.24 -2.74
N GLU A 111 -18.33 11.78 -3.87
CA GLU A 111 -19.00 11.76 -5.17
C GLU A 111 -20.22 10.82 -5.16
N TYR A 112 -20.09 9.65 -4.55
CA TYR A 112 -21.20 8.71 -4.37
C TYR A 112 -22.32 9.33 -3.51
N ALA A 113 -21.96 9.91 -2.36
CA ALA A 113 -22.93 10.57 -1.49
C ALA A 113 -23.65 11.74 -2.19
N LYS A 114 -22.94 12.58 -2.95
CA LYS A 114 -23.54 13.66 -3.76
C LYS A 114 -24.52 13.12 -4.79
N SER A 115 -24.19 11.99 -5.42
CA SER A 115 -25.04 11.35 -6.43
C SER A 115 -26.35 10.84 -5.79
N LEU A 116 -26.27 10.19 -4.62
CA LEU A 116 -27.44 9.76 -3.85
C LEU A 116 -28.33 10.95 -3.47
N LYS A 117 -27.75 12.02 -2.91
CA LYS A 117 -28.53 13.22 -2.52
C LYS A 117 -29.20 13.91 -3.71
N ASN A 118 -28.49 14.03 -4.83
CA ASN A 118 -29.06 14.62 -6.05
C ASN A 118 -30.21 13.77 -6.61
N TRP A 119 -30.06 12.43 -6.59
CA TRP A 119 -31.10 11.50 -7.02
C TRP A 119 -32.32 11.58 -6.09
N SER A 120 -32.13 11.51 -4.77
CA SER A 120 -33.22 11.65 -3.78
C SER A 120 -33.96 12.97 -3.95
N LYS A 121 -33.23 14.10 -4.03
CA LYS A 121 -33.82 15.44 -4.21
C LYS A 121 -34.64 15.55 -5.50
N LYS A 122 -34.15 14.98 -6.61
CA LYS A 122 -34.88 14.98 -7.90
C LYS A 122 -36.23 14.29 -7.75
N TRP A 123 -36.24 13.07 -7.21
CA TRP A 123 -37.47 12.27 -7.11
C TRP A 123 -38.41 12.76 -6.03
N ASN A 124 -37.90 13.30 -4.92
CA ASN A 124 -38.73 13.96 -3.92
C ASN A 124 -39.45 15.19 -4.51
N ASN A 125 -38.77 16.00 -5.33
CA ASN A 125 -39.41 17.13 -6.02
C ASN A 125 -40.50 16.65 -6.99
N HIS A 126 -40.23 15.60 -7.78
CA HIS A 126 -41.22 15.01 -8.67
C HIS A 126 -42.45 14.50 -7.91
N LEU A 127 -42.24 13.72 -6.83
CA LEU A 127 -43.33 13.18 -6.00
C LEU A 127 -44.18 14.28 -5.37
N ASN A 128 -43.57 15.38 -4.93
CA ASN A 128 -44.29 16.44 -4.23
C ASN A 128 -44.97 17.45 -5.17
N LYS A 129 -44.50 17.59 -6.43
CA LYS A 129 -44.97 18.66 -7.34
C LYS A 129 -45.63 18.17 -8.62
N GLU A 130 -45.20 17.03 -9.14
CA GLU A 130 -45.56 16.56 -10.49
C GLU A 130 -46.36 15.26 -10.45
N SER A 131 -46.14 14.42 -9.45
CA SER A 131 -46.77 13.11 -9.36
C SER A 131 -48.26 13.19 -9.00
N THR A 132 -49.07 12.41 -9.71
CA THR A 132 -50.49 12.17 -9.41
C THR A 132 -50.72 11.00 -8.45
N GLU A 133 -49.64 10.42 -7.92
CA GLU A 133 -49.71 9.30 -6.98
C GLU A 133 -50.40 9.73 -5.67
N CYS A 134 -51.11 8.80 -5.05
CA CYS A 134 -51.80 9.05 -3.77
C CYS A 134 -50.81 8.99 -2.58
N GLU A 135 -51.17 9.60 -1.45
CA GLU A 135 -50.22 9.84 -0.36
C GLU A 135 -49.76 8.57 0.37
N ALA A 136 -50.60 7.53 0.50
CA ALA A 136 -50.15 6.28 1.12
C ALA A 136 -49.09 5.60 0.24
N THR A 137 -49.32 5.49 -1.06
CA THR A 137 -48.36 4.91 -2.01
C THR A 137 -47.08 5.75 -2.12
N LYS A 138 -47.19 7.10 -2.09
CA LYS A 138 -46.03 8.00 -2.03
C LYS A 138 -45.14 7.75 -0.81
N THR A 139 -45.70 7.28 0.31
CA THR A 139 -44.92 6.98 1.53
C THR A 139 -43.90 5.89 1.27
N GLY A 140 -44.28 4.82 0.57
CA GLY A 140 -43.35 3.75 0.18
C GLY A 140 -42.24 4.23 -0.76
N TRP A 141 -42.56 5.11 -1.72
CA TRP A 141 -41.53 5.69 -2.59
C TRP A 141 -40.56 6.58 -1.81
N LYS A 142 -41.09 7.45 -0.94
CA LYS A 142 -40.29 8.35 -0.11
C LYS A 142 -39.36 7.57 0.83
N ALA A 143 -39.78 6.40 1.33
CA ALA A 143 -38.94 5.52 2.13
C ALA A 143 -37.68 5.07 1.36
N LEU A 144 -37.78 4.77 0.06
CA LEU A 144 -36.62 4.42 -0.77
C LEU A 144 -35.67 5.62 -1.01
N LEU A 145 -36.23 6.82 -1.14
CA LEU A 145 -35.44 8.05 -1.28
C LEU A 145 -34.71 8.39 0.03
N ASP A 146 -35.34 8.12 1.16
CA ASP A 146 -34.79 8.33 2.50
C ASP A 146 -33.61 7.39 2.79
N ILE A 147 -33.67 6.13 2.34
CA ILE A 147 -32.49 5.23 2.37
C ILE A 147 -31.30 5.90 1.69
N ALA A 148 -31.49 6.45 0.48
CA ALA A 148 -30.40 7.07 -0.26
C ALA A 148 -29.86 8.32 0.44
N GLU A 149 -30.74 9.15 1.01
CA GLU A 149 -30.34 10.38 1.71
C GLU A 149 -29.57 10.09 2.99
N LYS A 150 -30.08 9.20 3.84
CA LYS A 150 -29.41 8.80 5.09
C LYS A 150 -28.12 8.01 4.82
N SER A 151 -28.10 7.13 3.81
CA SER A 151 -26.88 6.43 3.39
C SER A 151 -25.80 7.42 2.93
N ALA A 152 -26.18 8.47 2.20
CA ALA A 152 -25.24 9.50 1.77
C ALA A 152 -24.56 10.20 2.95
N ASP A 153 -25.26 10.42 4.07
CA ASP A 153 -24.67 10.99 5.27
C ASP A 153 -23.62 10.09 5.91
N VAL A 154 -23.84 8.77 5.91
CA VAL A 154 -22.84 7.79 6.38
C VAL A 154 -21.57 7.84 5.52
N HIS A 155 -21.72 7.90 4.19
CA HIS A 155 -20.58 8.03 3.28
C HIS A 155 -19.83 9.36 3.45
N LEU A 156 -20.54 10.47 3.68
CA LEU A 156 -19.92 11.76 3.97
C LEU A 156 -19.16 11.76 5.31
N ASP A 157 -19.68 11.09 6.33
CA ASP A 157 -19.00 10.92 7.61
C ASP A 157 -17.70 10.10 7.46
N MET A 158 -17.74 9.02 6.67
CA MET A 158 -16.54 8.25 6.33
C MET A 158 -15.50 9.10 5.57
N CYS A 159 -15.93 9.87 4.57
CA CYS A 159 -15.07 10.80 3.85
C CYS A 159 -14.36 11.77 4.81
N LYS A 160 -15.13 12.44 5.69
CA LYS A 160 -14.59 13.33 6.72
C LYS A 160 -13.62 12.60 7.65
N THR A 161 -13.96 11.39 8.06
CA THR A 161 -13.13 10.58 8.97
C THR A 161 -11.80 10.23 8.32
N LEU A 162 -11.78 9.81 7.04
CA LEU A 162 -10.54 9.54 6.29
C LEU A 162 -9.67 10.79 6.15
N ILE A 163 -10.27 11.94 5.83
CA ILE A 163 -9.54 13.21 5.66
C ILE A 163 -8.97 13.71 7.00
N ASN A 164 -9.78 13.73 8.06
CA ASN A 164 -9.42 14.37 9.32
C ASN A 164 -8.61 13.46 10.25
N ARG A 165 -8.60 12.14 10.01
CA ARG A 165 -7.80 11.20 10.80
C ARG A 165 -6.54 10.75 10.03
N PRO A 166 -6.55 9.69 9.20
CA PRO A 166 -5.31 9.18 8.64
C PRO A 166 -4.62 10.19 7.70
N VAL A 167 -5.35 10.92 6.84
CA VAL A 167 -4.73 11.89 5.92
C VAL A 167 -4.07 13.05 6.68
N LEU A 168 -4.80 13.71 7.59
CA LEU A 168 -4.25 14.80 8.39
C LEU A 168 -3.08 14.34 9.26
N LYS A 169 -3.22 13.17 9.91
CA LYS A 169 -2.16 12.56 10.72
C LYS A 169 -0.89 12.28 9.93
N ILE A 170 -0.99 11.81 8.68
CA ILE A 170 0.18 11.66 7.80
C ILE A 170 0.81 13.03 7.52
N LYS A 171 0.02 14.03 7.13
CA LYS A 171 0.53 15.38 6.82
C LYS A 171 1.24 16.01 8.01
N ASP A 172 0.67 15.90 9.21
CA ASP A 172 1.27 16.42 10.44
C ASP A 172 2.53 15.65 10.83
N TRP A 173 2.51 14.32 10.73
CA TRP A 173 3.68 13.49 11.00
C TRP A 173 4.83 13.83 10.04
N LEU A 174 4.54 14.00 8.74
CA LEU A 174 5.54 14.43 7.76
C LEU A 174 6.12 15.81 8.08
N LYS A 175 5.27 16.78 8.43
CA LYS A 175 5.70 18.13 8.80
C LYS A 175 6.64 18.13 10.00
N ILE A 176 6.38 17.28 10.99
CA ILE A 176 7.19 17.18 12.21
C ILE A 176 8.49 16.40 11.96
N ARG A 177 8.42 15.27 11.24
CA ARG A 177 9.58 14.38 11.05
C ARG A 177 10.54 14.84 9.97
N TYR A 178 10.06 15.63 9.00
CA TYR A 178 10.85 16.11 7.86
C TYR A 178 10.95 17.64 7.89
N GLU A 179 11.63 18.17 8.90
CA GLU A 179 11.95 19.59 8.98
C GLU A 179 12.83 20.00 7.79
N LYS A 180 12.35 20.96 7.00
CA LYS A 180 13.09 21.46 5.82
C LYS A 180 14.26 22.35 6.25
N SER A 181 15.41 22.14 5.64
CA SER A 181 16.48 23.13 5.51
C SER A 181 16.32 23.89 4.18
N ILE A 182 17.34 24.66 3.76
CA ILE A 182 17.33 25.46 2.52
C ILE A 182 17.29 24.56 1.27
N ILE A 183 17.91 23.37 1.32
CA ILE A 183 18.05 22.48 0.14
C ILE A 183 17.56 21.05 0.43
N ASN A 184 17.79 20.51 1.64
CA ASN A 184 17.45 19.13 2.03
C ASN A 184 16.67 19.08 3.35
N TYR A 185 16.21 17.90 3.79
CA TYR A 185 15.70 17.73 5.15
C TYR A 185 16.84 17.78 6.17
N LYS A 186 16.59 18.44 7.30
CA LYS A 186 17.59 18.65 8.36
C LYS A 186 18.18 17.33 8.86
N GLN A 187 17.33 16.34 9.12
CA GLN A 187 17.76 15.02 9.58
C GLN A 187 18.65 14.30 8.55
N THR A 188 18.28 14.36 7.26
CA THR A 188 19.11 13.80 6.19
C THR A 188 20.47 14.51 6.10
N LYS A 189 20.49 15.84 6.29
CA LYS A 189 21.74 16.60 6.27
C LYS A 189 22.65 16.27 7.46
N GLU A 190 22.08 15.99 8.63
CA GLU A 190 22.82 15.49 9.79
C GLU A 190 23.47 14.13 9.48
N PHE A 191 22.72 13.18 8.92
CA PHE A 191 23.27 11.89 8.50
C PHE A 191 24.35 12.02 7.43
N GLU A 192 24.19 12.93 6.46
CA GLU A 192 25.21 13.21 5.44
C GLU A 192 26.52 13.66 6.08
N ASN A 193 26.47 14.64 6.99
CA ASN A 193 27.66 15.14 7.68
C ASN A 193 28.33 14.05 8.53
N GLU A 194 27.55 13.18 9.17
CA GLU A 194 28.06 12.05 9.94
C GLU A 194 28.76 11.01 9.03
N PHE A 195 28.17 10.65 7.90
CA PHE A 195 28.79 9.75 6.92
C PHE A 195 30.07 10.34 6.33
N GLU A 196 30.06 11.62 5.92
CA GLU A 196 31.25 12.31 5.43
C GLU A 196 32.38 12.26 6.47
N THR A 197 32.04 12.48 7.74
CA THR A 197 33.01 12.41 8.85
C THR A 197 33.52 10.98 9.08
N ALA A 198 32.64 9.97 8.98
CA ALA A 198 32.99 8.56 9.13
C ALA A 198 33.86 8.03 7.99
N GLU A 199 33.65 8.51 6.77
CA GLU A 199 34.37 8.07 5.56
C GLU A 199 35.67 8.85 5.30
N LYS A 200 35.79 10.09 5.79
CA LYS A 200 36.91 11.01 5.45
C LYS A 200 38.30 10.38 5.52
N SER A 201 38.65 9.71 6.62
CA SER A 201 39.98 9.09 6.75
C SER A 201 40.17 7.91 5.80
N TRP A 202 39.11 7.15 5.54
CA TRP A 202 39.14 6.04 4.59
C TRP A 202 39.33 6.53 3.15
N LEU A 203 38.66 7.63 2.78
CA LEU A 203 38.85 8.31 1.51
C LEU A 203 40.32 8.72 1.31
N VAL A 204 40.90 9.42 2.28
CA VAL A 204 42.30 9.88 2.21
C VAL A 204 43.28 8.71 2.08
N LEU A 205 43.07 7.62 2.83
CA LEU A 205 43.91 6.42 2.71
C LEU A 205 43.77 5.73 1.35
N ASN A 206 42.57 5.68 0.79
CA ASN A 206 42.34 5.14 -0.56
C ASN A 206 42.97 6.01 -1.65
N GLU A 207 42.92 7.33 -1.53
CA GLU A 207 43.63 8.25 -2.45
C GLU A 207 45.14 8.05 -2.38
N LYS A 208 45.70 7.93 -1.17
CA LYS A 208 47.11 7.59 -0.94
C LYS A 208 47.48 6.24 -1.56
N LEU A 209 46.64 5.22 -1.38
CA LEU A 209 46.83 3.90 -1.99
C LEU A 209 46.83 3.98 -3.53
N ARG A 210 45.86 4.68 -4.13
CA ARG A 210 45.77 4.87 -5.58
C ARG A 210 47.01 5.57 -6.12
N LYS A 211 47.50 6.61 -5.42
CA LYS A 211 48.73 7.31 -5.77
C LYS A 211 49.94 6.37 -5.77
N TYR A 212 50.20 5.65 -4.67
CA TYR A 212 51.38 4.78 -4.60
C TYR A 212 51.29 3.54 -5.47
N LYS A 213 50.09 3.02 -5.72
CA LYS A 213 49.87 1.98 -6.73
C LYS A 213 50.29 2.46 -8.11
N LYS A 214 49.90 3.68 -8.48
CA LYS A 214 50.28 4.30 -9.75
C LYS A 214 51.79 4.51 -9.83
N GLU A 215 52.41 5.12 -8.81
CA GLU A 215 53.86 5.33 -8.75
C GLU A 215 54.64 4.02 -8.87
N TYR A 216 54.18 2.94 -8.21
CA TYR A 216 54.76 1.61 -8.36
C TYR A 216 54.65 1.09 -9.80
N PHE A 217 53.50 1.20 -10.45
CA PHE A 217 53.32 0.76 -11.83
C PHE A 217 54.13 1.58 -12.84
N ASP A 218 54.22 2.89 -12.63
CA ASP A 218 55.06 3.77 -13.44
C ASP A 218 56.55 3.42 -13.28
N SER A 219 57.01 3.15 -12.05
CA SER A 219 58.40 2.73 -11.77
C SER A 219 58.78 1.39 -12.44
N ILE A 220 57.84 0.44 -12.57
CA ILE A 220 58.06 -0.81 -13.31
C ILE A 220 58.28 -0.51 -14.80
N LYS A 221 57.45 0.38 -15.37
CA LYS A 221 57.55 0.77 -16.78
C LYS A 221 58.89 1.45 -17.06
N ASP A 222 59.28 2.39 -16.20
CA ASP A 222 60.55 3.11 -16.32
C ASP A 222 61.76 2.20 -16.17
N THR A 223 61.70 1.25 -15.21
CA THR A 223 62.76 0.24 -15.03
C THR A 223 62.92 -0.61 -16.28
N LYS A 224 61.83 -1.16 -16.83
CA LYS A 224 61.87 -1.94 -18.08
C LYS A 224 62.44 -1.14 -19.24
N GLN A 225 61.97 0.10 -19.43
CA GLN A 225 62.47 0.97 -20.50
C GLN A 225 63.96 1.28 -20.34
N SER A 226 64.42 1.51 -19.10
CA SER A 226 65.83 1.77 -18.81
C SER A 226 66.71 0.54 -19.07
N GLU A 227 66.25 -0.66 -18.71
CA GLU A 227 66.95 -1.93 -18.92
C GLU A 227 67.07 -2.25 -20.41
N GLU A 228 65.99 -2.08 -21.18
CA GLU A 228 65.99 -2.25 -22.63
C GLU A 228 66.97 -1.27 -23.31
N THR A 229 66.97 -0.01 -22.88
CA THR A 229 67.88 1.02 -23.41
C THR A 229 69.35 0.67 -23.11
N ALA A 230 69.65 0.25 -21.89
CA ALA A 230 70.99 -0.17 -21.49
C ALA A 230 71.45 -1.41 -22.28
N LYS A 231 70.57 -2.40 -22.46
CA LYS A 231 70.84 -3.61 -23.26
C LYS A 231 71.13 -3.29 -24.72
N MET A 232 70.35 -2.41 -25.34
CA MET A 232 70.61 -1.95 -26.72
C MET A 232 71.96 -1.23 -26.83
N ALA A 233 72.31 -0.37 -25.86
CA ALA A 233 73.57 0.35 -25.84
C ALA A 233 74.79 -0.55 -25.66
N GLN A 234 74.66 -1.68 -24.94
CA GLN A 234 75.72 -2.69 -24.84
C GLN A 234 76.03 -3.34 -26.19
N SER A 235 75.01 -3.60 -27.02
CA SER A 235 75.16 -4.18 -28.36
C SER A 235 75.56 -3.18 -29.47
N ASN A 236 75.58 -1.88 -29.17
CA ASN A 236 75.81 -0.84 -30.16
C ASN A 236 77.23 -0.21 -30.01
N PRO A 237 78.11 -0.34 -31.03
CA PRO A 237 79.48 0.18 -30.96
C PRO A 237 79.57 1.73 -30.96
N LYS A 238 78.46 2.45 -31.21
CA LYS A 238 78.43 3.93 -31.12
C LYS A 238 78.47 4.47 -29.70
N TYR A 239 78.20 3.65 -28.68
CA TYR A 239 78.22 4.07 -27.28
C TYR A 239 79.62 3.89 -26.67
N THR A 240 80.13 4.93 -26.02
CA THR A 240 81.40 4.86 -25.27
C THR A 240 81.22 4.07 -23.97
N LEU A 241 82.34 3.63 -23.38
CA LEU A 241 82.34 2.93 -22.08
C LEU A 241 81.67 3.78 -20.98
N GLU A 242 81.94 5.09 -20.97
CA GLU A 242 81.36 6.03 -20.01
C GLU A 242 79.84 6.20 -20.21
N GLN A 243 79.36 6.24 -21.47
CA GLN A 243 77.93 6.32 -21.76
C GLN A 243 77.19 5.05 -21.33
N ARG A 244 77.79 3.87 -21.51
CA ARG A 244 77.24 2.60 -21.03
C ARG A 244 77.17 2.56 -19.50
N SER A 245 78.24 2.98 -18.82
CA SER A 245 78.26 3.10 -17.35
C SER A 245 77.15 4.02 -16.82
N LYS A 246 76.93 5.19 -17.44
CA LYS A 246 75.81 6.09 -17.08
C LYS A 246 74.42 5.48 -17.26
N LEU A 247 74.23 4.65 -18.30
CA LEU A 247 72.97 3.94 -18.53
C LEU A 247 72.75 2.85 -17.48
N GLU A 248 73.79 2.11 -17.09
CA GLU A 248 73.73 1.12 -16.01
C GLU A 248 73.45 1.76 -14.65
N GLU A 249 74.03 2.92 -14.35
CA GLU A 249 73.71 3.70 -13.15
C GLU A 249 72.25 4.18 -13.17
N LYS A 250 71.73 4.57 -14.34
CA LYS A 250 70.30 4.92 -14.50
C LYS A 250 69.39 3.72 -14.21
N VAL A 251 69.72 2.53 -14.72
CA VAL A 251 68.99 1.29 -14.42
C VAL A 251 68.99 1.01 -12.91
N LYS A 252 70.14 1.16 -12.24
CA LYS A 252 70.24 0.97 -10.79
C LYS A 252 69.31 1.92 -10.03
N ARG A 253 69.31 3.21 -10.38
CA ARG A 253 68.40 4.20 -9.76
C ARG A 253 66.93 3.87 -10.00
N CYS A 254 66.55 3.44 -11.21
CA CYS A 254 65.17 3.02 -11.49
C CYS A 254 64.74 1.82 -10.63
N LYS A 255 65.64 0.85 -10.40
CA LYS A 255 65.38 -0.29 -9.51
C LYS A 255 65.21 0.12 -8.04
N GLU A 256 66.07 1.01 -7.53
CA GLU A 256 65.96 1.55 -6.17
C GLU A 256 64.63 2.30 -5.98
N GLU A 257 64.21 3.10 -6.97
CA GLU A 257 62.91 3.78 -6.93
C GLU A 257 61.73 2.80 -7.01
N GLN A 258 61.84 1.73 -7.81
CA GLN A 258 60.83 0.68 -7.89
C GLN A 258 60.64 -0.03 -6.53
N GLU A 259 61.72 -0.35 -5.83
CA GLU A 259 61.67 -0.95 -4.49
C GLU A 259 61.05 0.01 -3.47
N ARG A 260 61.41 1.29 -3.54
CA ARG A 260 60.83 2.35 -2.69
C ARG A 260 59.33 2.49 -2.92
N ALA A 261 58.88 2.59 -4.18
CA ALA A 261 57.47 2.70 -4.54
C ALA A 261 56.67 1.45 -4.12
N LEU A 262 57.25 0.25 -4.30
CA LEU A 262 56.65 -1.00 -3.83
C LEU A 262 56.46 -1.01 -2.32
N LYS A 263 57.46 -0.54 -1.56
CA LYS A 263 57.38 -0.45 -0.10
C LYS A 263 56.28 0.51 0.32
N LEU A 264 56.20 1.71 -0.25
CA LEU A 264 55.14 2.69 0.06
C LEU A 264 53.74 2.14 -0.25
N TYR A 265 53.57 1.44 -1.38
CA TYR A 265 52.32 0.80 -1.75
C TYR A 265 51.91 -0.29 -0.74
N LYS A 266 52.83 -1.19 -0.37
CA LYS A 266 52.59 -2.25 0.63
C LYS A 266 52.33 -1.71 2.03
N ASP A 267 53.12 -0.74 2.49
CA ASP A 267 52.94 -0.10 3.80
C ASP A 267 51.56 0.55 3.89
N THR A 268 51.07 1.17 2.81
CA THR A 268 49.73 1.78 2.76
C THR A 268 48.61 0.74 2.74
N LEU A 269 48.81 -0.43 2.10
CA LEU A 269 47.85 -1.54 2.20
C LEU A 269 47.70 -2.05 3.64
N ILE A 270 48.81 -2.15 4.37
CA ILE A 270 48.79 -2.55 5.79
C ILE A 270 48.07 -1.48 6.63
N GLU A 271 48.37 -0.19 6.40
CA GLU A 271 47.69 0.92 7.07
C GLU A 271 46.17 0.89 6.86
N LEU A 272 45.73 0.62 5.63
CA LEU A 272 44.31 0.44 5.29
C LEU A 272 43.68 -0.74 6.02
N ASP A 273 44.34 -1.90 6.03
CA ASP A 273 43.80 -3.09 6.67
C ASP A 273 43.65 -2.90 8.19
N LEU A 274 44.62 -2.22 8.83
CA LEU A 274 44.55 -1.85 10.24
C LEU A 274 43.44 -0.83 10.54
N TYR A 275 43.16 0.10 9.61
CA TYR A 275 42.10 1.10 9.80
C TYR A 275 40.69 0.55 9.49
N LYS A 276 40.60 -0.47 8.63
CA LYS A 276 39.34 -1.02 8.11
C LYS A 276 38.29 -1.34 9.19
N PRO A 277 38.60 -2.00 10.32
CA PRO A 277 37.60 -2.27 11.36
C PRO A 277 36.99 -0.98 11.93
N ARG A 278 37.80 0.08 12.09
CA ARG A 278 37.33 1.38 12.59
C ARG A 278 36.42 2.08 11.57
N HIS A 279 36.76 2.01 10.29
CA HIS A 279 35.90 2.54 9.23
C HIS A 279 34.55 1.83 9.20
N ILE A 280 34.55 0.49 9.22
CA ILE A 280 33.34 -0.34 9.27
C ILE A 280 32.47 0.05 10.46
N ALA A 281 33.04 0.13 11.66
CA ALA A 281 32.30 0.47 12.87
C ALA A 281 31.61 1.85 12.77
N LYS A 282 32.34 2.88 12.33
CA LYS A 282 31.79 4.24 12.19
C LYS A 282 30.70 4.33 11.14
N MET A 283 30.90 3.76 9.95
CA MET A 283 29.88 3.78 8.90
C MET A 283 28.63 3.00 9.31
N THR A 284 28.81 1.87 10.00
CA THR A 284 27.71 1.05 10.52
C THR A 284 26.90 1.83 11.56
N GLU A 285 27.56 2.55 12.47
CA GLU A 285 26.87 3.37 13.48
C GLU A 285 25.92 4.39 12.85
N VAL A 286 26.38 5.12 11.83
CA VAL A 286 25.55 6.10 11.13
C VAL A 286 24.44 5.39 10.33
N PHE A 287 24.76 4.27 9.67
CA PHE A 287 23.77 3.47 8.95
C PHE A 287 22.63 2.99 9.84
N GLU A 288 22.92 2.48 11.05
CA GLU A 288 21.89 2.04 12.00
C GLU A 288 20.96 3.19 12.42
N LYS A 289 21.46 4.43 12.54
CA LYS A 289 20.60 5.60 12.77
C LYS A 289 19.61 5.81 11.62
N THR A 290 20.06 5.65 10.38
CA THR A 290 19.16 5.75 9.20
C THR A 290 18.18 4.59 9.11
N GLN A 291 18.55 3.40 9.59
CA GLN A 291 17.67 2.24 9.68
C GLN A 291 16.56 2.48 10.71
N ASN A 292 16.92 3.01 11.88
CA ASN A 292 15.95 3.38 12.92
C ASN A 292 14.98 4.46 12.43
N PHE A 293 15.49 5.48 11.73
CA PHE A 293 14.68 6.53 11.12
C PHE A 293 13.64 5.95 10.14
N GLU A 294 14.06 5.02 9.28
CA GLU A 294 13.16 4.34 8.34
C GLU A 294 12.18 3.37 9.03
N GLN A 295 12.63 2.68 10.08
CA GLN A 295 11.77 1.77 10.86
C GLN A 295 10.60 2.52 11.48
N GLU A 296 10.81 3.72 12.03
CA GLU A 296 9.74 4.55 12.57
C GLU A 296 8.69 4.91 11.49
N ARG A 297 9.13 5.24 10.27
CA ARG A 297 8.25 5.52 9.14
C ARG A 297 7.41 4.29 8.79
N ILE A 298 8.04 3.12 8.68
CA ILE A 298 7.36 1.86 8.36
C ILE A 298 6.32 1.51 9.44
N LEU A 299 6.68 1.65 10.72
CA LEU A 299 5.75 1.40 11.83
C LEU A 299 4.59 2.40 11.85
N PHE A 300 4.86 3.68 11.56
CA PHE A 300 3.82 4.69 11.40
C PHE A 300 2.86 4.32 10.26
N PHE A 301 3.37 3.96 9.09
CA PHE A 301 2.54 3.54 7.95
C PHE A 301 1.71 2.30 8.26
N LYS A 302 2.29 1.28 8.89
CA LYS A 302 1.57 0.07 9.30
C LYS A 302 0.37 0.38 10.20
N ARG A 303 0.55 1.28 11.17
CA ARG A 303 -0.53 1.73 12.06
C ARG A 303 -1.61 2.48 11.28
N THR A 304 -1.21 3.37 10.38
CA THR A 304 -2.13 4.12 9.52
C THR A 304 -2.92 3.20 8.59
N PHE A 305 -2.30 2.17 8.01
CA PHE A 305 -2.99 1.18 7.19
C PHE A 305 -4.07 0.43 7.97
N SER A 306 -3.77 0.06 9.21
CA SER A 306 -4.73 -0.62 10.09
C SER A 306 -5.90 0.31 10.43
N GLU A 307 -5.61 1.57 10.77
CA GLU A 307 -6.64 2.60 11.03
C GLU A 307 -7.52 2.86 9.80
N CYS A 308 -6.93 2.94 8.59
CA CYS A 308 -7.69 3.03 7.36
C CYS A 308 -8.57 1.80 7.17
N GLN A 309 -8.03 0.59 7.31
CA GLN A 309 -8.81 -0.64 7.14
C GLN A 309 -10.00 -0.69 8.11
N GLU A 310 -9.83 -0.29 9.36
CA GLU A 310 -10.91 -0.22 10.36
C GLU A 310 -11.99 0.79 9.95
N ILE A 311 -11.62 2.01 9.54
CA ILE A 311 -12.57 3.03 9.06
C ILE A 311 -13.40 2.50 7.89
N LEU A 312 -12.76 1.78 6.97
CA LEU A 312 -13.42 1.21 5.80
C LEU A 312 -14.30 0.01 6.13
N GLN A 313 -13.92 -0.81 7.11
CA GLN A 313 -14.72 -1.94 7.56
C GLN A 313 -15.97 -1.49 8.33
N ASN A 314 -15.82 -0.50 9.21
CA ASN A 314 -16.92 0.03 10.02
C ASN A 314 -18.05 0.63 9.18
N HIS A 315 -17.80 0.92 7.90
CA HIS A 315 -18.83 1.28 6.93
C HIS A 315 -19.79 0.12 6.64
N HIS A 316 -19.29 -1.11 6.51
CA HIS A 316 -20.09 -2.27 6.12
C HIS A 316 -20.85 -2.93 7.26
N VAL A 317 -20.48 -2.65 8.51
CA VAL A 317 -21.07 -3.24 9.73
C VAL A 317 -21.65 -2.14 10.63
N ASN A 318 -21.98 -0.99 10.05
CA ASN A 318 -22.51 0.14 10.81
C ASN A 318 -23.95 -0.15 11.22
N GLU A 319 -24.24 -0.21 12.53
CA GLU A 319 -25.61 -0.34 13.07
C GLU A 319 -26.54 0.74 12.49
N ARG A 320 -26.01 1.92 12.13
CA ARG A 320 -26.78 2.97 11.45
C ARG A 320 -27.34 2.53 10.10
N PHE A 321 -26.63 1.69 9.34
CA PHE A 321 -27.18 1.18 8.08
C PHE A 321 -28.36 0.26 8.35
N ASP A 322 -28.24 -0.65 9.31
CA ASP A 322 -29.33 -1.55 9.68
C ASP A 322 -30.57 -0.75 10.11
N GLU A 323 -30.40 0.27 10.95
CA GLU A 323 -31.48 1.19 11.36
C GLU A 323 -32.14 1.91 10.16
N ILE A 324 -31.35 2.39 9.19
CA ILE A 324 -31.87 3.06 7.98
C ILE A 324 -32.76 2.11 7.18
N PHE A 325 -32.33 0.86 6.98
CA PHE A 325 -33.09 -0.11 6.20
C PHE A 325 -34.32 -0.62 6.97
N GLU A 326 -34.22 -0.79 8.29
CA GLU A 326 -35.36 -1.17 9.13
C GLU A 326 -36.45 -0.10 9.14
N GLU A 327 -36.09 1.17 9.34
CA GLU A 327 -37.04 2.29 9.30
C GLU A 327 -37.73 2.40 7.93
N ALA A 328 -36.95 2.26 6.84
CA ALA A 328 -37.52 2.27 5.49
C ALA A 328 -38.48 1.11 5.26
N LEU A 329 -38.15 -0.09 5.74
CA LEU A 329 -39.03 -1.26 5.64
C LEU A 329 -40.32 -1.06 6.44
N GLN A 330 -40.25 -0.45 7.63
CA GLN A 330 -41.43 -0.08 8.41
C GLN A 330 -42.33 0.91 7.65
N ASN A 331 -41.75 1.94 7.03
CA ASN A 331 -42.49 2.91 6.22
C ASN A 331 -43.10 2.30 4.95
N ILE A 332 -42.45 1.29 4.36
CA ILE A 332 -43.01 0.55 3.23
C ILE A 332 -44.18 -0.33 3.70
N ASN A 333 -44.03 -1.01 4.84
CA ASN A 333 -45.06 -1.88 5.39
C ASN A 333 -46.28 -1.11 5.94
N SER A 334 -46.13 0.18 6.24
CA SER A 334 -47.25 1.04 6.68
C SER A 334 -48.12 1.52 5.52
N VAL A 335 -47.72 1.29 4.27
CA VAL A 335 -48.52 1.61 3.09
C VAL A 335 -49.78 0.74 3.09
N ASN A 336 -50.93 1.36 3.39
CA ASN A 336 -52.22 0.72 3.36
C ASN A 336 -52.98 1.05 2.06
N PRO A 337 -53.22 0.08 1.17
CA PRO A 337 -53.90 0.32 -0.11
C PRO A 337 -55.30 0.92 0.06
N GLU A 338 -56.01 0.57 1.13
CA GLU A 338 -57.36 1.05 1.39
C GLU A 338 -57.41 2.57 1.62
N ASP A 339 -56.35 3.17 2.16
CA ASP A 339 -56.33 4.61 2.40
C ASP A 339 -56.41 5.38 1.08
N ASP A 340 -55.61 4.97 0.09
CA ASP A 340 -55.59 5.56 -1.24
C ASP A 340 -56.87 5.22 -2.04
N LEU A 341 -57.33 3.97 -2.02
CA LEU A 341 -58.54 3.55 -2.75
C LEU A 341 -59.80 4.27 -2.23
N ASN A 342 -59.96 4.36 -0.91
CA ASN A 342 -61.09 5.06 -0.30
C ASN A 342 -61.00 6.57 -0.52
N TRP A 343 -59.80 7.16 -0.44
CA TRP A 343 -59.60 8.58 -0.76
C TRP A 343 -60.01 8.87 -2.21
N TRP A 344 -59.59 8.03 -3.16
CA TRP A 344 -59.94 8.20 -4.57
C TRP A 344 -61.45 8.05 -4.82
N SER A 345 -62.08 7.01 -4.26
CA SER A 345 -63.53 6.78 -4.38
C SER A 345 -64.35 8.00 -3.94
N LYS A 346 -63.94 8.64 -2.83
CA LYS A 346 -64.61 9.82 -2.26
C LYS A 346 -64.47 11.09 -3.09
N HIS A 347 -63.32 11.31 -3.73
CA HIS A 347 -63.03 12.57 -4.42
C HIS A 347 -63.32 12.51 -5.92
N PHE A 348 -63.18 11.33 -6.53
CA PHE A 348 -63.28 11.14 -7.98
C PHE A 348 -64.11 9.92 -8.39
N GLY A 349 -64.61 9.12 -7.44
CA GLY A 349 -65.35 7.90 -7.70
C GLY A 349 -66.85 7.99 -7.39
N VAL A 350 -67.44 6.82 -7.14
CA VAL A 350 -68.90 6.64 -6.98
C VAL A 350 -69.47 7.24 -5.70
N GLU A 351 -68.62 7.63 -4.74
CA GLU A 351 -69.01 8.29 -3.51
C GLU A 351 -69.12 9.82 -3.65
N THR A 352 -68.72 10.37 -4.80
CA THR A 352 -68.90 11.80 -5.07
C THR A 352 -70.38 12.18 -5.14
N LYS A 353 -70.72 13.40 -4.70
CA LYS A 353 -72.11 13.88 -4.74
C LYS A 353 -72.57 13.98 -6.20
N PRO A 354 -73.59 13.22 -6.62
CA PRO A 354 -74.06 13.29 -7.99
C PRO A 354 -74.83 14.60 -8.22
N ASN A 355 -74.60 15.21 -9.38
CA ASN A 355 -75.42 16.31 -9.88
C ASN A 355 -76.38 15.76 -10.93
N TRP A 356 -77.41 15.03 -10.48
CA TRP A 356 -78.41 14.49 -11.39
C TRP A 356 -79.21 15.62 -12.04
N PRO A 357 -79.51 15.53 -13.36
CA PRO A 357 -80.35 16.52 -14.01
C PRO A 357 -81.70 16.65 -13.31
N VAL A 358 -82.07 17.89 -12.99
CA VAL A 358 -83.41 18.25 -12.50
C VAL A 358 -84.06 19.16 -13.52
N PHE A 359 -85.38 19.33 -13.44
CA PHE A 359 -86.08 20.29 -14.28
C PHE A 359 -85.55 21.71 -14.01
N GLU A 360 -85.15 22.41 -15.08
CA GLU A 360 -84.71 23.81 -15.04
C GLU A 360 -85.71 24.66 -15.82
N GLU A 361 -86.22 25.74 -15.21
CA GLU A 361 -87.07 26.71 -15.92
C GLU A 361 -86.24 27.54 -16.90
N TYR A 362 -86.88 27.94 -18.01
CA TYR A 362 -86.24 28.80 -19.01
C TYR A 362 -85.97 30.19 -18.43
N ASN A 363 -84.70 30.51 -18.19
CA ASN A 363 -84.27 31.85 -17.82
C ASN A 363 -83.91 32.65 -19.07
N GLN A 364 -84.58 33.79 -19.29
CA GLN A 364 -84.29 34.75 -20.37
C GLN A 364 -83.00 35.54 -20.12
#